data_AF-A0A7V9QMF3-F1
#
_entry.id   AF-A0A7V9QMF3-F1
#
_cell.length_a   1.000
_cell.length_b   1.000
_cell.length_c   1.000
_cell.angle_alpha   90.00
_cell.angle_beta   90.00
_cell.angle_gamma   90.00
#
_symmetry.space_group_name_H-M   'P 1'
#
loop_
_entity.id
_entity.type
_entity.pdbx_description
1 polymer ?
#
loop_
_entity_poly.entity_id
_entity_poly.type
_entity_poly.pdbx_seq_one_letter_code
_entity_poly.pdbx_strand_id
1 'polypeptide(L)'
;MIRAVAAAILMSTVSLGAALAQDTTLVGLWQSKRWFGPEVRGELRITRSGDRWQASIGSRTAQVRVAHDSVSFDLPSAAKFKGHIIRNGASITGQWIEPARRIASPIVLASCGSGCYSGVVQPYNEEFTFYMEVKPRANGQLGAFLRNPERNQGRFIGLDHLVRRGDTVYLRDKRDTTIERGLLREGELSVRLRFATHDFEKVPADSFTNFYPRGFPTGSYTYARPRAKKDGWTVARARDVGLSEDTLEAMVRALVNSSVDSANNYRLHGVLVARHGMLVLEEYFFGEHAEKPHDTRSASKSLVSVVLGAAMQAGMNVSPQTPVFRTMGMTSASLDPRKRAMTLSHLLTMSSGLDCDDGASEYHPGSENNLTNQDTIPNWMSVVLGLKMLRDPGEKGVYCSINPYLAGEVIAHATGRSFPDLAYDLVGAPLQMGHYYVLLDPIGNSYMGGGTRFVLRDFAKLAQVYASGGLWNGRRILSEAWVRESSEPRYLMSSQTESPYVAKSTLNYGYLWWSTLYKYHGRLIRAYHASGNGGQFSMFIPDLNLVVATWGGNYADRGGLVSITDLVPKHILSAIVK
;
A
#
# COMPACT_ATOMS: atom_id res chain seq x y z
N MET A 1 64.65 37.79 -56.61
CA MET A 1 63.69 36.97 -55.83
C MET A 1 63.76 37.42 -54.38
N ILE A 2 62.60 37.80 -53.85
CA ILE A 2 62.36 38.44 -52.56
C ILE A 2 62.50 37.40 -51.44
N ARG A 3 63.23 37.70 -50.36
CA ARG A 3 63.06 37.03 -49.06
C ARG A 3 62.87 38.06 -47.96
N ALA A 4 61.73 37.90 -47.29
CA ALA A 4 61.11 38.83 -46.37
C ALA A 4 61.68 38.73 -44.95
N VAL A 5 61.60 39.87 -44.28
CA VAL A 5 61.87 40.11 -42.85
C VAL A 5 60.71 39.55 -42.02
N ALA A 6 61.05 38.89 -40.92
CA ALA A 6 60.11 38.43 -39.91
C ALA A 6 59.64 39.60 -39.02
N ALA A 7 58.34 39.71 -38.80
CA ALA A 7 57.76 40.51 -37.73
C ALA A 7 56.72 39.65 -37.00
N ALA A 8 56.98 39.38 -35.72
CA ALA A 8 56.05 38.72 -34.81
C ALA A 8 54.99 39.74 -34.37
N ILE A 9 53.72 39.37 -34.48
CA ILE A 9 52.59 40.10 -33.89
C ILE A 9 51.95 39.18 -32.86
N LEU A 10 52.08 39.53 -31.58
CA LEU A 10 51.23 39.05 -30.50
C LEU A 10 49.82 39.59 -30.75
N MET A 11 48.85 38.71 -30.97
CA MET A 11 47.43 39.03 -30.77
C MET A 11 46.96 38.42 -29.46
N SER A 12 46.80 39.29 -28.46
CA SER A 12 45.99 39.07 -27.27
C SER A 12 44.53 38.93 -27.68
N THR A 13 44.00 37.70 -27.68
CA THR A 13 42.56 37.46 -27.73
C THR A 13 41.97 37.62 -26.33
N VAL A 14 41.36 38.77 -26.09
CA VAL A 14 40.46 38.96 -24.95
C VAL A 14 39.26 38.04 -25.17
N SER A 15 39.22 36.92 -24.46
CA SER A 15 38.02 36.09 -24.35
C SER A 15 36.97 36.84 -23.54
N LEU A 16 36.11 37.60 -24.22
CA LEU A 16 34.83 38.05 -23.68
C LEU A 16 33.90 36.83 -23.55
N GLY A 17 34.14 36.01 -22.53
CA GLY A 17 33.13 35.11 -22.00
C GLY A 17 32.17 35.95 -21.18
N ALA A 18 31.14 36.50 -21.82
CA ALA A 18 29.96 36.96 -21.09
C ALA A 18 29.38 35.73 -20.39
N ALA A 19 29.62 35.61 -19.08
CA ALA A 19 28.87 34.70 -18.24
C ALA A 19 27.39 35.09 -18.40
N LEU A 20 26.64 34.32 -19.17
CA LEU A 20 25.18 34.45 -19.25
C LEU A 20 24.69 34.45 -17.80
N ALA A 21 24.11 35.57 -17.35
CA ALA A 21 23.51 35.66 -16.03
C ALA A 21 22.51 34.51 -15.91
N GLN A 22 22.82 33.54 -15.06
CA GLN A 22 22.03 32.34 -14.93
C GLN A 22 20.67 32.75 -14.34
N ASP A 23 19.57 32.45 -15.04
CA ASP A 23 18.24 32.72 -14.51
C ASP A 23 18.01 31.86 -13.27
N THR A 24 18.14 32.48 -12.09
CA THR A 24 17.98 31.82 -10.80
C THR A 24 16.54 31.90 -10.29
N THR A 25 15.62 32.54 -11.02
CA THR A 25 14.23 32.71 -10.56
C THR A 25 13.51 31.38 -10.39
N LEU A 26 13.88 30.36 -11.17
CA LEU A 26 13.35 29.00 -11.05
C LEU A 26 14.04 28.16 -9.96
N VAL A 27 15.20 28.58 -9.45
CA VAL A 27 15.94 27.81 -8.45
C VAL A 27 15.16 27.76 -7.13
N GLY A 28 15.15 26.57 -6.53
CA GLY A 28 14.45 26.29 -5.28
C GLY A 28 13.56 25.04 -5.36
N LEU A 29 12.84 24.79 -4.28
CA LEU A 29 11.83 23.74 -4.21
C LEU A 29 10.46 24.32 -4.55
N TRP A 30 9.74 23.64 -5.42
CA TRP A 30 8.39 23.98 -5.83
C TRP A 30 7.43 22.85 -5.43
N GLN A 31 6.20 23.21 -5.08
CA GLN A 31 5.17 22.26 -4.66
C GLN A 31 3.84 22.54 -5.36
N SER A 32 3.18 21.48 -5.81
CA SER A 32 1.78 21.50 -6.21
C SER A 32 1.04 20.42 -5.44
N LYS A 33 0.03 20.80 -4.65
CA LYS A 33 -0.77 19.85 -3.86
C LYS A 33 -2.22 19.89 -4.31
N ARG A 34 -2.77 18.71 -4.62
CA ARG A 34 -4.19 18.55 -4.95
C ARG A 34 -4.84 17.61 -3.95
N TRP A 35 -6.11 17.89 -3.68
CA TRP A 35 -6.96 17.11 -2.80
C TRP A 35 -8.17 16.63 -3.59
N PHE A 36 -8.46 15.34 -3.52
CA PHE A 36 -9.58 14.73 -4.24
C PHE A 36 -10.78 14.47 -3.34
N GLY A 37 -10.91 15.25 -2.25
CA GLY A 37 -11.96 15.08 -1.24
C GLY A 37 -11.76 13.81 -0.43
N PRO A 38 -12.47 13.72 0.70
CA PRO A 38 -13.87 13.27 0.65
C PRO A 38 -14.93 14.30 1.05
N GLU A 39 -16.13 14.14 0.48
CA GLU A 39 -17.28 15.03 0.61
C GLU A 39 -18.10 14.86 1.91
N VAL A 40 -18.01 13.70 2.57
CA VAL A 40 -18.82 13.37 3.77
C VAL A 40 -17.95 12.76 4.86
N ARG A 41 -17.88 13.44 6.01
CA ARG A 41 -17.11 13.06 7.20
C ARG A 41 -17.83 13.51 8.47
N GLY A 42 -17.44 12.95 9.61
CA GLY A 42 -17.90 13.40 10.93
C GLY A 42 -18.88 12.43 11.58
N GLU A 43 -19.64 12.92 12.55
CA GLU A 43 -20.59 12.10 13.30
C GLU A 43 -21.73 11.64 12.40
N LEU A 44 -21.84 10.32 12.23
CA LEU A 44 -23.01 9.66 11.68
C LEU A 44 -23.91 9.26 12.85
N ARG A 45 -25.15 9.70 12.81
CA ARG A 45 -26.17 9.33 13.79
C ARG A 45 -27.34 8.62 13.11
N ILE A 46 -27.80 7.53 13.71
CA ILE A 46 -29.02 6.81 13.34
C ILE A 46 -30.01 6.95 14.50
N THR A 47 -31.18 7.51 14.22
CA THR A 47 -32.23 7.72 15.23
C THR A 47 -33.55 7.10 14.81
N ARG A 48 -34.27 6.53 15.77
CA ARG A 48 -35.64 6.02 15.62
C ARG A 48 -36.64 7.03 16.19
N SER A 49 -37.67 7.36 15.42
CA SER A 49 -38.85 8.14 15.85
C SER A 49 -40.12 7.41 15.43
N GLY A 50 -40.83 6.81 16.39
CA GLY A 50 -41.89 5.83 16.12
C GLY A 50 -41.33 4.62 15.38
N ASP A 51 -41.88 4.32 14.21
CA ASP A 51 -41.39 3.23 13.34
C ASP A 51 -40.41 3.68 12.26
N ARG A 52 -40.09 4.97 12.21
CA ARG A 52 -39.17 5.53 11.21
C ARG A 52 -37.76 5.61 11.77
N TRP A 53 -36.83 5.05 11.02
CA TRP A 53 -35.40 5.19 11.27
C TRP A 53 -34.79 6.18 10.26
N GLN A 54 -33.96 7.08 10.74
CA GLN A 54 -33.28 8.08 9.94
C GLN A 54 -31.80 8.14 10.28
N ALA A 55 -30.96 8.24 9.26
CA ALA A 55 -29.53 8.50 9.37
C ALA A 55 -29.27 9.99 9.07
N SER A 56 -28.34 10.60 9.80
CA SER A 56 -27.89 11.97 9.60
C SER A 56 -26.37 12.08 9.74
N ILE A 57 -25.73 12.82 8.83
CA ILE A 57 -24.30 13.18 8.90
C ILE A 57 -24.10 14.56 8.28
N GLY A 58 -23.59 15.51 9.08
CA GLY A 58 -23.58 16.92 8.69
C GLY A 58 -25.00 17.41 8.34
N SER A 59 -25.17 18.02 7.17
CA SER A 59 -26.48 18.46 6.65
C SER A 59 -27.25 17.38 5.87
N ARG A 60 -26.68 16.18 5.70
CA ARG A 60 -27.29 15.12 4.90
C ARG A 60 -28.12 14.18 5.77
N THR A 61 -29.25 13.74 5.25
CA THR A 61 -30.11 12.74 5.89
C THR A 61 -30.52 11.64 4.91
N ALA A 62 -30.81 10.44 5.42
CA ALA A 62 -31.34 9.33 4.65
C ALA A 62 -32.32 8.49 5.48
N GLN A 63 -33.32 7.91 4.83
CA GLN A 63 -34.19 6.92 5.46
C GLN A 63 -33.41 5.61 5.66
N VAL A 64 -33.50 5.03 6.85
CA VAL A 64 -32.84 3.77 7.19
C VAL A 64 -33.82 2.63 7.04
N ARG A 65 -33.36 1.59 6.35
CA ARG A 65 -34.06 0.31 6.20
C ARG A 65 -33.53 -0.63 7.28
N VAL A 66 -34.43 -1.13 8.12
CA VAL A 66 -34.14 -2.13 9.14
C VAL A 66 -34.93 -3.39 8.83
N ALA A 67 -34.25 -4.53 8.70
CA ALA A 67 -34.87 -5.83 8.45
C ALA A 67 -34.20 -6.88 9.34
N HIS A 68 -34.92 -7.35 10.36
CA HIS A 68 -34.34 -8.09 11.49
C HIS A 68 -33.17 -7.30 12.09
N ASP A 69 -31.96 -7.86 12.12
CA ASP A 69 -30.77 -7.20 12.63
C ASP A 69 -30.05 -6.37 11.55
N SER A 70 -30.45 -6.46 10.28
CA SER A 70 -29.80 -5.74 9.17
C SER A 70 -30.22 -4.27 9.14
N VAL A 71 -29.24 -3.38 8.98
CA VAL A 71 -29.41 -1.93 8.92
C VAL A 71 -28.72 -1.41 7.67
N SER A 72 -29.44 -0.67 6.83
CA SER A 72 -28.86 -0.08 5.63
C SER A 72 -29.51 1.25 5.24
N PHE A 73 -28.73 2.10 4.58
CA PHE A 73 -29.24 3.31 3.95
C PHE A 73 -28.31 3.75 2.82
N ASP A 74 -28.85 4.56 1.91
CA ASP A 74 -28.11 5.19 0.82
C ASP A 74 -28.14 6.70 1.04
N LEU A 75 -26.97 7.35 1.06
CA LEU A 75 -26.83 8.80 1.01
C LEU A 75 -26.62 9.19 -0.47
N PRO A 76 -27.59 9.84 -1.12
CA PRO A 76 -27.54 10.13 -2.55
C PRO A 76 -26.23 10.80 -2.96
N SER A 77 -25.61 10.24 -4.00
CA SER A 77 -24.37 10.71 -4.63
C SER A 77 -23.13 10.78 -3.72
N ALA A 78 -23.19 10.22 -2.50
CA ALA A 78 -22.10 10.31 -1.54
C ALA A 78 -21.60 8.94 -1.07
N ALA A 79 -22.48 8.17 -0.40
CA ALA A 79 -22.07 6.96 0.30
C ALA A 79 -23.24 6.01 0.54
N LYS A 80 -22.92 4.77 0.90
CA LYS A 80 -23.89 3.77 1.37
C LYS A 80 -23.43 3.24 2.72
N PHE A 81 -24.37 2.78 3.52
CA PHE A 81 -24.10 2.05 4.74
C PHE A 81 -24.83 0.71 4.71
N LYS A 82 -24.12 -0.35 5.12
CA LYS A 82 -24.68 -1.68 5.36
C LYS A 82 -24.08 -2.22 6.64
N GLY A 83 -24.90 -2.67 7.56
CA GLY A 83 -24.44 -3.20 8.84
C GLY A 83 -25.49 -4.02 9.55
N HIS A 84 -25.15 -4.42 10.77
CA HIS A 84 -25.97 -5.27 11.62
C HIS A 84 -26.00 -4.75 13.05
N ILE A 85 -27.16 -4.83 13.69
CA ILE A 85 -27.32 -4.62 15.13
C ILE A 85 -26.67 -5.82 15.83
N ILE A 86 -25.78 -5.54 16.77
CA ILE A 86 -25.07 -6.57 17.55
C ILE A 86 -25.21 -6.30 19.05
N ARG A 87 -24.80 -7.29 19.86
CA ARG A 87 -24.77 -7.20 21.33
C ARG A 87 -26.14 -6.81 21.93
N ASN A 88 -27.20 -7.46 21.47
CA ASN A 88 -28.58 -7.22 21.93
C ASN A 88 -29.02 -5.74 21.82
N GLY A 89 -28.57 -5.04 20.77
CA GLY A 89 -28.93 -3.63 20.54
C GLY A 89 -27.96 -2.60 21.12
N ALA A 90 -26.81 -3.01 21.67
CA ALA A 90 -25.86 -2.05 22.22
C ALA A 90 -25.06 -1.28 21.14
N SER A 91 -24.93 -1.84 19.93
CA SER A 91 -24.18 -1.22 18.84
C SER A 91 -24.60 -1.74 17.47
N ILE A 92 -24.30 -0.96 16.42
CA ILE A 92 -24.36 -1.39 15.03
C ILE A 92 -22.93 -1.47 14.49
N THR A 93 -22.56 -2.58 13.86
CA THR A 93 -21.31 -2.71 13.11
C THR A 93 -21.61 -2.84 11.63
N GLY A 94 -20.82 -2.20 10.77
CA GLY A 94 -21.05 -2.27 9.34
C GLY A 94 -19.98 -1.59 8.52
N GLN A 95 -20.24 -1.47 7.23
CA GLN A 95 -19.37 -0.84 6.25
C GLN A 95 -19.94 0.52 5.83
N TRP A 96 -19.10 1.54 5.93
CA TRP A 96 -19.25 2.78 5.18
C TRP A 96 -18.64 2.60 3.79
N ILE A 97 -19.45 2.73 2.75
CA ILE A 97 -19.09 2.44 1.37
C ILE A 97 -19.12 3.74 0.57
N GLU A 98 -18.04 4.05 -0.14
CA GLU A 98 -17.92 5.21 -1.02
C GLU A 98 -17.85 4.73 -2.48
N PRO A 99 -18.97 4.67 -3.22
CA PRO A 99 -19.00 4.08 -4.57
C PRO A 99 -18.06 4.75 -5.57
N ALA A 100 -17.95 6.08 -5.53
CA ALA A 100 -17.08 6.84 -6.43
C ALA A 100 -15.59 6.49 -6.27
N ARG A 101 -15.16 6.17 -5.04
CA ARG A 101 -13.80 5.74 -4.72
C ARG A 101 -13.61 4.23 -4.75
N ARG A 102 -14.71 3.47 -4.88
CA ARG A 102 -14.77 2.01 -4.74
C ARG A 102 -14.08 1.54 -3.47
N ILE A 103 -14.42 2.14 -2.32
CA ILE A 103 -13.87 1.71 -1.02
C ILE A 103 -14.96 1.41 -0.01
N ALA A 104 -14.69 0.45 0.86
CA ALA A 104 -15.45 0.17 2.07
C ALA A 104 -14.54 0.35 3.29
N SER A 105 -15.08 0.87 4.39
CA SER A 105 -14.39 0.96 5.69
C SER A 105 -15.34 0.52 6.80
N PRO A 106 -14.84 -0.21 7.80
CA PRO A 106 -15.68 -0.59 8.92
C PRO A 106 -16.01 0.63 9.78
N ILE A 107 -17.22 0.68 10.30
CA ILE A 107 -17.66 1.65 11.29
C ILE A 107 -18.47 0.95 12.38
N VAL A 108 -18.26 1.42 13.62
CA VAL A 108 -19.04 1.02 14.79
C VAL A 108 -19.87 2.20 15.24
N LEU A 109 -21.18 2.02 15.30
CA LEU A 109 -22.10 2.98 15.87
C LEU A 109 -22.52 2.48 17.25
N ALA A 110 -22.06 3.16 18.30
CA ALA A 110 -22.44 2.84 19.68
C ALA A 110 -23.83 3.40 19.99
N SER A 111 -24.60 2.74 20.86
CA SER A 111 -25.86 3.31 21.32
C SER A 111 -25.64 4.66 22.02
N CYS A 112 -26.42 5.67 21.66
CA CYS A 112 -26.46 7.00 22.27
C CYS A 112 -27.76 7.25 23.05
N GLY A 113 -28.51 6.18 23.35
CA GLY A 113 -29.84 6.23 23.97
C GLY A 113 -30.83 5.33 23.25
N SER A 114 -32.06 5.29 23.76
CA SER A 114 -33.13 4.45 23.18
C SER A 114 -33.36 4.82 21.71
N GLY A 115 -33.17 3.84 20.81
CA GLY A 115 -33.32 4.05 19.36
C GLY A 115 -32.28 4.98 18.73
N CYS A 116 -31.17 5.27 19.41
CA CYS A 116 -30.10 6.14 18.94
C CYS A 116 -28.79 5.36 18.82
N TYR A 117 -28.10 5.50 17.68
CA TYR A 117 -26.74 5.01 17.48
C TYR A 117 -25.88 6.10 16.85
N SER A 118 -24.62 6.23 17.28
CA SER A 118 -23.70 7.23 16.76
C SER A 118 -22.27 6.69 16.64
N GLY A 119 -21.54 7.15 15.63
CA GLY A 119 -20.14 6.88 15.41
C GLY A 119 -19.53 7.84 14.40
N VAL A 120 -18.20 7.82 14.28
CA VAL A 120 -17.48 8.78 13.42
C VAL A 120 -17.12 8.14 12.09
N VAL A 121 -17.59 8.74 10.99
CA VAL A 121 -17.15 8.41 9.64
C VAL A 121 -15.86 9.17 9.35
N GLN A 122 -14.78 8.42 9.15
CA GLN A 122 -13.49 8.93 8.72
C GLN A 122 -13.20 8.42 7.31
N PRO A 123 -13.50 9.20 6.27
CA PRO A 123 -13.25 8.82 4.88
C PRO A 123 -11.76 8.96 4.52
N TYR A 124 -11.33 8.28 3.45
CA TYR A 124 -9.94 8.33 2.99
C TYR A 124 -9.64 9.68 2.32
N ASN A 125 -8.72 10.45 2.91
CA ASN A 125 -8.21 11.68 2.29
C ASN A 125 -7.26 11.30 1.15
N GLU A 126 -7.73 11.43 -0.08
CA GLU A 126 -6.87 11.24 -1.25
C GLU A 126 -6.16 12.56 -1.59
N GLU A 127 -4.89 12.60 -1.23
CA GLU A 127 -3.98 13.70 -1.55
C GLU A 127 -3.03 13.28 -2.68
N PHE A 128 -2.59 14.27 -3.45
CA PHE A 128 -1.60 14.06 -4.49
C PHE A 128 -0.70 15.27 -4.59
N THR A 129 0.59 15.05 -4.35
CA THR A 129 1.56 16.14 -4.24
C THR A 129 2.69 15.94 -5.24
N PHE A 130 2.96 16.94 -6.07
CA PHE A 130 4.21 17.03 -6.81
C PHE A 130 5.16 17.99 -6.09
N TYR A 131 6.42 17.57 -5.98
CA TYR A 131 7.55 18.41 -5.61
C TYR A 131 8.51 18.48 -6.77
N MET A 132 8.94 19.69 -7.13
CA MET A 132 9.95 19.92 -8.17
C MET A 132 11.12 20.69 -7.57
N GLU A 133 12.24 20.03 -7.38
CA GLU A 133 13.46 20.65 -6.89
C GLU A 133 14.32 21.09 -8.08
N VAL A 134 14.66 22.37 -8.15
CA VAL A 134 15.44 22.97 -9.24
C VAL A 134 16.77 23.47 -8.69
N LYS A 135 17.88 23.00 -9.25
CA LYS A 135 19.26 23.30 -8.84
C LYS A 135 20.11 23.75 -10.03
N PRO A 136 20.97 24.77 -9.88
CA PRO A 136 21.94 25.10 -10.92
C PRO A 136 22.94 23.96 -11.09
N ARG A 137 23.29 23.65 -12.34
CA ARG A 137 24.37 22.72 -12.70
C ARG A 137 25.62 23.50 -13.10
N ALA A 138 26.78 22.85 -12.97
CA ALA A 138 28.08 23.45 -13.34
C ALA A 138 28.17 23.88 -14.81
N ASN A 139 27.38 23.27 -15.70
CA ASN A 139 27.29 23.61 -17.12
C ASN A 139 26.32 24.78 -17.43
N GLY A 140 25.79 25.47 -16.42
CA GLY A 140 24.85 26.57 -16.59
C GLY A 140 23.37 26.15 -16.71
N GLN A 141 23.07 24.87 -16.89
CA GLN A 141 21.67 24.38 -16.94
C GLN A 141 21.00 24.40 -15.56
N LEU A 142 19.67 24.46 -15.55
CA LEU A 142 18.86 24.28 -14.36
C LEU A 142 18.40 22.83 -14.27
N GLY A 143 19.14 22.01 -13.53
CA GLY A 143 18.73 20.63 -13.25
C GLY A 143 17.43 20.62 -12.44
N ALA A 144 16.53 19.69 -12.75
CA ALA A 144 15.25 19.58 -12.06
C ALA A 144 14.92 18.12 -11.72
N PHE A 145 14.45 17.91 -10.50
CA PHE A 145 14.01 16.62 -10.00
C PHE A 145 12.54 16.70 -9.60
N LEU A 146 11.69 15.90 -10.26
CA LEU A 146 10.28 15.81 -9.97
C LEU A 146 9.98 14.55 -9.14
N ARG A 147 9.29 14.73 -8.01
CA ARG A 147 8.87 13.64 -7.13
C ARG A 147 7.40 13.75 -6.79
N ASN A 148 6.76 12.59 -6.66
CA ASN A 148 5.44 12.43 -6.10
C ASN A 148 5.48 11.28 -5.08
N PRO A 149 5.44 11.53 -3.76
CA PRO A 149 5.51 10.47 -2.75
C PRO A 149 4.36 9.46 -2.86
N GLU A 150 3.14 9.92 -3.13
CA GLU A 150 1.94 9.08 -3.00
C GLU A 150 1.85 7.99 -4.08
N ARG A 151 2.40 8.22 -5.28
CA ARG A 151 2.31 7.28 -6.41
C ARG A 151 3.61 7.10 -7.21
N ASN A 152 4.73 7.69 -6.76
CA ASN A 152 6.04 7.65 -7.42
C ASN A 152 6.04 8.19 -8.87
N GLN A 153 5.06 9.02 -9.26
CA GLN A 153 4.87 9.40 -10.67
C GLN A 153 6.00 10.22 -11.27
N GLY A 154 6.68 11.05 -10.48
CA GLY A 154 7.78 11.90 -10.95
C GLY A 154 8.91 11.13 -11.60
N ARG A 155 9.20 9.92 -11.09
CA ARG A 155 10.22 9.01 -11.65
C ARG A 155 9.98 8.66 -13.12
N PHE A 156 8.72 8.56 -13.54
CA PHE A 156 8.33 8.12 -14.88
C PHE A 156 8.06 9.27 -15.85
N ILE A 157 8.17 10.52 -15.40
CA ILE A 157 8.05 11.71 -16.25
C ILE A 157 9.37 11.99 -16.97
N GLY A 158 10.50 11.56 -16.39
CA GLY A 158 11.81 11.67 -17.03
C GLY A 158 12.37 13.09 -17.06
N LEU A 159 11.83 14.00 -16.23
CA LEU A 159 12.34 15.36 -16.09
C LEU A 159 13.81 15.32 -15.65
N ASP A 160 14.64 16.08 -16.36
CA ASP A 160 16.07 16.23 -16.08
C ASP A 160 16.45 17.69 -15.83
N HIS A 161 15.97 18.62 -16.65
CA HIS A 161 16.30 20.04 -16.52
C HIS A 161 15.20 20.95 -17.08
N LEU A 162 15.27 22.23 -16.72
CA LEU A 162 14.38 23.29 -17.19
C LEU A 162 15.12 24.27 -18.10
N VAL A 163 14.40 24.77 -19.09
CA VAL A 163 14.84 25.91 -19.93
C VAL A 163 13.74 26.95 -19.91
N ARG A 164 14.05 28.21 -19.58
CA ARG A 164 13.07 29.30 -19.62
C ARG A 164 13.26 30.17 -20.86
N ARG A 165 12.16 30.57 -21.50
CA ARG A 165 12.12 31.61 -22.55
C ARG A 165 10.92 32.52 -22.32
N GLY A 166 11.16 33.75 -21.86
CA GLY A 166 10.08 34.63 -21.39
C GLY A 166 9.32 33.98 -20.24
N ASP A 167 7.99 33.92 -20.33
CA ASP A 167 7.14 33.27 -19.33
C ASP A 167 6.98 31.76 -19.54
N THR A 168 7.51 31.22 -20.64
CA THR A 168 7.40 29.78 -20.91
C THR A 168 8.58 29.02 -20.30
N VAL A 169 8.28 27.96 -19.55
CA VAL A 169 9.25 27.03 -18.98
C VAL A 169 9.14 25.69 -19.70
N TYR A 170 10.22 25.23 -20.33
CA TYR A 170 10.31 23.95 -21.01
C TYR A 170 10.87 22.90 -20.05
N LEU A 171 10.10 21.86 -19.79
CA LEU A 171 10.54 20.68 -19.04
C LEU A 171 11.21 19.73 -20.02
N ARG A 172 12.50 19.42 -19.80
CA ARG A 172 13.30 18.61 -20.73
C ARG A 172 13.83 17.33 -20.10
N ASP A 173 13.92 16.31 -20.92
CA ASP A 173 14.56 15.05 -20.55
C ASP A 173 16.10 15.11 -20.72
N LYS A 174 16.77 14.00 -20.40
CA LYS A 174 18.23 13.87 -20.55
C LYS A 174 18.73 13.99 -21.99
N ARG A 175 17.85 13.83 -22.99
CA ARG A 175 18.14 13.93 -24.43
C ARG A 175 17.77 15.30 -25.00
N ASP A 176 17.49 16.27 -24.13
CA ASP A 176 17.07 17.63 -24.48
C ASP A 176 15.71 17.71 -25.23
N THR A 177 14.91 16.63 -25.15
CA THR A 177 13.56 16.60 -25.71
C THR A 177 12.60 17.30 -24.75
N THR A 178 11.73 18.17 -25.28
CA THR A 178 10.69 18.81 -24.46
C THR A 178 9.63 17.78 -24.12
N ILE A 179 9.52 17.46 -22.83
CA ILE A 179 8.48 16.60 -22.27
C ILE A 179 7.16 17.36 -22.21
N GLU A 180 7.21 18.56 -21.63
CA GLU A 180 6.05 19.42 -21.41
C GLU A 180 6.45 20.90 -21.38
N ARG A 181 5.44 21.77 -21.47
CA ARG A 181 5.61 23.23 -21.33
C ARG A 181 4.78 23.73 -20.15
N GLY A 182 5.37 24.62 -19.38
CA GLY A 182 4.72 25.35 -18.31
C GLY A 182 4.72 26.85 -18.56
N LEU A 183 3.90 27.54 -17.79
CA LEU A 183 3.76 28.99 -17.81
C LEU A 183 4.07 29.53 -16.41
N LEU A 184 5.05 30.43 -16.32
CA LEU A 184 5.43 31.10 -15.08
C LEU A 184 4.79 32.49 -15.06
N ARG A 185 3.88 32.73 -14.12
CA ARG A 185 3.22 34.04 -13.91
C ARG A 185 3.13 34.34 -12.42
N GLU A 186 3.49 35.56 -12.04
CA GLU A 186 3.34 36.04 -10.66
C GLU A 186 3.98 35.13 -9.59
N GLY A 187 5.04 34.41 -9.95
CA GLY A 187 5.73 33.49 -9.03
C GLY A 187 5.13 32.08 -8.94
N GLU A 188 4.08 31.78 -9.72
CA GLU A 188 3.45 30.48 -9.85
C GLU A 188 3.83 29.84 -11.21
N LEU A 189 4.19 28.55 -11.19
CA LEU A 189 4.51 27.77 -12.38
C LEU A 189 3.40 26.75 -12.66
N SER A 190 2.55 27.02 -13.66
CA SER A 190 1.52 26.08 -14.10
C SER A 190 2.07 25.11 -15.13
N VAL A 191 2.00 23.81 -14.88
CA VAL A 191 2.45 22.75 -15.81
C VAL A 191 1.37 21.70 -15.96
N ARG A 192 1.08 21.29 -17.20
CA ARG A 192 0.25 20.10 -17.43
C ARG A 192 1.11 18.86 -17.26
N LEU A 193 0.84 18.07 -16.22
CA LEU A 193 1.49 16.79 -16.00
C LEU A 193 0.43 15.70 -16.05
N ARG A 194 0.61 14.73 -16.95
CA ARG A 194 -0.35 13.65 -17.19
C ARG A 194 -1.73 14.22 -17.58
N PHE A 195 -2.75 13.96 -16.77
CA PHE A 195 -4.15 14.23 -17.07
C PHE A 195 -4.66 15.56 -16.49
N ALA A 196 -3.80 16.35 -15.84
CA ALA A 196 -4.21 17.59 -15.19
C ALA A 196 -3.14 18.68 -15.22
N THR A 197 -3.60 19.92 -15.07
CA THR A 197 -2.74 21.06 -14.77
C THR A 197 -2.40 21.07 -13.28
N HIS A 198 -1.15 21.39 -12.99
CA HIS A 198 -0.58 21.51 -11.66
C HIS A 198 0.06 22.88 -11.52
N ASP A 199 -0.46 23.66 -10.60
CA ASP A 199 0.06 24.97 -10.25
C ASP A 199 1.07 24.78 -9.14
N PHE A 200 2.32 25.15 -9.43
CA PHE A 200 3.44 25.02 -8.52
C PHE A 200 3.76 26.36 -7.88
N GLU A 201 3.80 26.36 -6.56
CA GLU A 201 4.25 27.48 -5.74
C GLU A 201 5.65 27.19 -5.18
N LYS A 202 6.47 28.22 -4.99
CA LYS A 202 7.75 28.04 -4.29
C LYS A 202 7.54 27.71 -2.82
N VAL A 203 8.22 26.68 -2.36
CA VAL A 203 8.35 26.36 -0.94
C VAL A 203 9.43 27.29 -0.34
N PRO A 204 9.10 28.12 0.67
CA PRO A 204 10.09 28.97 1.34
C PRO A 204 11.24 28.13 1.92
N ALA A 205 12.48 28.62 1.82
CA ALA A 205 13.70 27.87 2.16
C ALA A 205 13.68 27.27 3.58
N ASP A 206 13.11 27.99 4.56
CA ASP A 206 13.06 27.58 5.96
C ASP A 206 11.69 27.04 6.40
N SER A 207 10.84 26.67 5.45
CA SER A 207 9.51 26.14 5.74
C SER A 207 9.50 24.62 5.82
N PHE A 208 8.65 24.10 6.71
CA PHE A 208 8.41 22.67 6.80
C PHE A 208 7.81 22.14 5.49
N THR A 209 8.39 21.04 4.97
CA THR A 209 7.91 20.39 3.76
C THR A 209 8.10 18.88 3.80
N ASN A 210 7.09 18.13 3.35
CA ASN A 210 7.14 16.67 3.28
C ASN A 210 7.97 16.13 2.11
N PHE A 211 8.65 17.02 1.37
CA PHE A 211 9.68 16.62 0.41
C PHE A 211 10.78 15.78 1.08
N TYR A 212 11.20 16.18 2.28
CA TYR A 212 12.23 15.50 3.07
C TYR A 212 11.63 14.43 4.01
N PRO A 213 12.39 13.39 4.39
CA PRO A 213 11.88 12.30 5.22
C PRO A 213 11.24 12.76 6.53
N ARG A 214 11.79 13.79 7.19
CA ARG A 214 11.31 14.31 8.49
C ARG A 214 11.03 15.81 8.48
N GLY A 215 10.60 16.34 7.32
CA GLY A 215 10.45 17.79 7.18
C GLY A 215 11.79 18.51 7.04
N PHE A 216 11.74 19.84 6.92
CA PHE A 216 12.91 20.70 6.92
C PHE A 216 12.71 21.86 7.92
N PRO A 217 13.77 22.29 8.65
CA PRO A 217 15.05 21.61 8.80
C PRO A 217 14.87 20.25 9.48
N THR A 218 15.65 19.26 9.04
CA THR A 218 15.55 17.88 9.56
C THR A 218 16.11 17.81 10.97
N GLY A 219 15.25 17.57 11.96
CA GLY A 219 15.70 17.34 13.35
C GLY A 219 16.55 16.07 13.48
N SER A 220 17.49 16.04 14.43
CA SER A 220 18.23 14.83 14.75
C SER A 220 17.31 13.77 15.35
N TYR A 221 17.38 12.54 14.86
CA TYR A 221 16.65 11.41 15.43
C TYR A 221 17.35 10.87 16.67
N THR A 222 16.59 10.54 17.71
CA THR A 222 17.05 9.76 18.88
C THR A 222 16.04 8.66 19.12
N TYR A 223 16.52 7.45 19.37
CA TYR A 223 15.65 6.32 19.65
C TYR A 223 14.73 6.61 20.84
N ALA A 224 13.46 6.28 20.68
CA ALA A 224 12.48 6.34 21.75
C ALA A 224 11.56 5.13 21.73
N ARG A 225 11.15 4.68 22.92
CA ARG A 225 10.11 3.66 23.06
C ARG A 225 8.83 4.13 22.35
N PRO A 226 8.17 3.29 21.52
CA PRO A 226 6.90 3.62 20.90
C PRO A 226 5.83 4.03 21.93
N ARG A 227 4.93 4.93 21.52
CA ARG A 227 3.82 5.37 22.39
C ARG A 227 2.80 4.24 22.54
N ALA A 228 2.37 3.96 23.77
CA ALA A 228 1.26 3.05 24.00
C ALA A 228 -0.04 3.65 23.42
N LYS A 229 -0.86 2.81 22.77
CA LYS A 229 -2.16 3.18 22.20
C LYS A 229 -3.19 2.13 22.60
N LYS A 230 -4.49 2.41 22.41
CA LYS A 230 -5.59 1.44 22.65
C LYS A 230 -5.80 0.48 21.47
N ASP A 231 -4.72 0.05 20.84
CA ASP A 231 -4.71 -0.81 19.65
C ASP A 231 -4.30 -2.26 19.95
N GLY A 232 -4.07 -2.58 21.23
CA GLY A 232 -3.77 -3.93 21.71
C GLY A 232 -2.28 -4.29 21.68
N TRP A 233 -1.40 -3.42 21.16
CA TRP A 233 0.03 -3.64 21.22
C TRP A 233 0.57 -3.38 22.63
N THR A 234 1.37 -4.32 23.14
CA THR A 234 2.29 -4.04 24.25
C THR A 234 3.54 -3.36 23.68
N VAL A 235 3.97 -2.26 24.28
CA VAL A 235 5.18 -1.52 23.85
C VAL A 235 6.32 -1.74 24.85
N ALA A 236 7.55 -1.88 24.35
CA ALA A 236 8.76 -2.05 25.15
C ALA A 236 9.93 -1.28 24.54
N ARG A 237 11.03 -1.12 25.28
CA ARG A 237 12.26 -0.63 24.63
C ARG A 237 12.93 -1.76 23.87
N ALA A 238 13.71 -1.43 22.84
CA ALA A 238 14.37 -2.43 22.02
C ALA A 238 15.33 -3.29 22.84
N ARG A 239 16.05 -2.71 23.80
CA ARG A 239 16.95 -3.48 24.68
C ARG A 239 16.23 -4.53 25.52
N ASP A 240 14.97 -4.28 25.90
CA ASP A 240 14.17 -5.16 26.75
C ASP A 240 13.77 -6.45 26.01
N VAL A 241 13.90 -6.45 24.68
CA VAL A 241 13.66 -7.60 23.80
C VAL A 241 14.92 -8.04 23.07
N GLY A 242 16.10 -7.69 23.58
CA GLY A 242 17.39 -8.11 23.00
C GLY A 242 17.72 -7.48 21.65
N LEU A 243 17.26 -6.25 21.40
CA LEU A 243 17.62 -5.44 20.24
C LEU A 243 18.48 -4.23 20.66
N SER A 244 19.52 -3.93 19.89
CA SER A 244 20.39 -2.77 20.06
C SER A 244 19.68 -1.49 19.65
N GLU A 245 19.44 -0.60 20.62
CA GLU A 245 18.85 0.72 20.36
C GLU A 245 19.76 1.58 19.49
N ASP A 246 21.08 1.51 19.70
CA ASP A 246 22.06 2.26 18.90
C ASP A 246 22.04 1.84 17.42
N THR A 247 21.88 0.54 17.15
CA THR A 247 21.79 0.03 15.78
C THR A 247 20.49 0.45 15.10
N LEU A 248 19.36 0.40 15.81
CA LEU A 248 18.09 0.90 15.29
C LEU A 248 18.10 2.42 15.11
N GLU A 249 18.74 3.16 16.01
CA GLU A 249 18.92 4.61 15.88
C GLU A 249 19.75 4.96 14.65
N ALA A 250 20.89 4.28 14.45
CA ALA A 250 21.73 4.48 13.28
C ALA A 250 20.99 4.18 11.97
N MET A 251 20.15 3.14 11.95
CA MET A 251 19.27 2.84 10.81
C MET A 251 18.34 4.02 10.52
N VAL A 252 17.60 4.52 11.51
CA VAL A 252 16.66 5.63 11.30
C VAL A 252 17.37 6.92 10.90
N ARG A 253 18.52 7.23 11.52
CA ARG A 253 19.36 8.37 11.11
C ARG A 253 19.81 8.24 9.65
N ALA A 254 20.21 7.05 9.20
CA ALA A 254 20.58 6.81 7.80
C ALA A 254 19.39 7.01 6.84
N LEU A 255 18.19 6.56 7.22
CA LEU A 255 16.96 6.79 6.44
C LEU A 255 16.65 8.29 6.32
N VAL A 256 16.73 9.02 7.44
CA VAL A 256 16.40 10.45 7.53
C VAL A 256 17.40 11.34 6.80
N ASN A 257 18.69 10.98 6.85
CA ASN A 257 19.76 11.76 6.22
C ASN A 257 20.01 11.38 4.75
N SER A 258 19.29 10.39 4.21
CA SER A 258 19.45 9.99 2.81
C SER A 258 18.89 11.06 1.86
N SER A 259 19.68 11.46 0.86
CA SER A 259 19.21 12.40 -0.16
C SER A 259 18.03 11.82 -0.94
N VAL A 260 17.01 12.63 -1.19
CA VAL A 260 15.75 12.19 -1.81
C VAL A 260 15.87 11.83 -3.29
N ASP A 261 16.88 12.38 -3.97
CA ASP A 261 17.26 12.10 -5.35
C ASP A 261 18.31 10.96 -5.46
N SER A 262 18.81 10.45 -4.32
CA SER A 262 19.80 9.36 -4.31
C SER A 262 19.20 8.04 -4.75
N ALA A 263 19.97 7.27 -5.53
CA ALA A 263 19.65 5.89 -5.88
C ALA A 263 19.66 4.95 -4.66
N ASN A 264 20.33 5.32 -3.57
CA ASN A 264 20.43 4.52 -2.34
C ASN A 264 19.31 4.83 -1.33
N ASN A 265 18.37 5.73 -1.67
CA ASN A 265 17.24 6.04 -0.81
C ASN A 265 16.22 4.89 -0.82
N TYR A 266 15.94 4.30 0.34
CA TYR A 266 14.94 3.23 0.46
C TYR A 266 13.50 3.69 0.18
N ARG A 267 13.23 5.00 0.15
CA ARG A 267 11.91 5.64 0.01
C ARG A 267 10.85 5.02 0.90
N LEU A 268 11.24 4.69 2.13
CA LEU A 268 10.31 4.21 3.15
C LEU A 268 9.38 5.35 3.56
N HIS A 269 8.13 4.99 3.78
CA HIS A 269 7.06 5.84 4.28
C HIS A 269 6.77 5.54 5.75
N GLY A 270 7.10 4.32 6.20
CA GLY A 270 7.07 3.95 7.61
C GLY A 270 7.80 2.64 7.87
N VAL A 271 8.24 2.43 9.11
CA VAL A 271 8.86 1.20 9.58
C VAL A 271 8.39 0.88 10.99
N LEU A 272 8.10 -0.39 11.24
CA LEU A 272 7.68 -0.93 12.52
C LEU A 272 8.46 -2.20 12.81
N VAL A 273 8.99 -2.31 14.03
CA VAL A 273 9.66 -3.52 14.53
C VAL A 273 9.03 -3.95 15.85
N ALA A 274 8.63 -5.21 15.92
CA ALA A 274 8.17 -5.85 17.14
C ALA A 274 8.92 -7.18 17.33
N ARG A 275 9.29 -7.51 18.57
CA ARG A 275 9.94 -8.78 18.90
C ARG A 275 9.35 -9.34 20.19
N HIS A 276 9.16 -10.64 20.25
CA HIS A 276 8.51 -11.31 21.39
C HIS A 276 7.11 -10.75 21.70
N GLY A 277 6.37 -10.37 20.65
CA GLY A 277 5.03 -9.77 20.76
C GLY A 277 5.00 -8.32 21.28
N MET A 278 6.16 -7.68 21.47
CA MET A 278 6.26 -6.31 21.95
C MET A 278 6.74 -5.37 20.84
N LEU A 279 6.03 -4.26 20.64
CA LEU A 279 6.36 -3.19 19.70
C LEU A 279 7.49 -2.32 20.26
N VAL A 280 8.59 -2.19 19.52
CA VAL A 280 9.81 -1.52 20.01
C VAL A 280 10.35 -0.41 19.10
N LEU A 281 9.90 -0.33 17.85
CA LEU A 281 10.19 0.78 16.93
C LEU A 281 8.96 1.04 16.06
N GLU A 282 8.62 2.32 15.88
CA GLU A 282 7.57 2.78 14.97
C GLU A 282 7.94 4.18 14.48
N GLU A 283 8.25 4.32 13.19
CA GLU A 283 8.70 5.57 12.60
C GLU A 283 8.02 5.83 11.25
N TYR A 284 7.80 7.10 10.93
CA TYR A 284 7.12 7.55 9.71
C TYR A 284 7.94 8.59 8.96
N PHE A 285 7.76 8.65 7.64
CA PHE A 285 8.53 9.54 6.77
C PHE A 285 7.66 10.17 5.68
N PHE A 286 8.12 11.30 5.13
CA PHE A 286 7.50 11.99 3.99
C PHE A 286 6.02 12.38 4.21
N GLY A 287 5.67 12.80 5.43
CA GLY A 287 4.32 13.24 5.78
C GLY A 287 3.34 12.12 6.10
N GLU A 288 3.77 10.86 6.07
CA GLU A 288 3.00 9.76 6.65
C GLU A 288 3.00 9.83 8.18
N HIS A 289 1.96 9.28 8.81
CA HIS A 289 1.80 9.28 10.26
C HIS A 289 0.90 8.13 10.74
N ALA A 290 0.78 7.97 12.05
CA ALA A 290 0.22 6.77 12.67
C ALA A 290 -1.29 6.58 12.50
N GLU A 291 -2.01 7.60 12.03
CA GLU A 291 -3.44 7.62 11.81
C GLU A 291 -3.80 7.69 10.31
N LYS A 292 -2.80 7.63 9.42
CA LYS A 292 -3.00 7.70 7.97
C LYS A 292 -2.92 6.31 7.36
N PRO A 293 -4.01 5.75 6.81
CA PRO A 293 -3.93 4.47 6.12
C PRO A 293 -3.15 4.58 4.82
N HIS A 294 -2.27 3.62 4.58
CA HIS A 294 -1.39 3.59 3.42
C HIS A 294 -1.76 2.43 2.50
N ASP A 295 -1.72 2.63 1.18
CA ASP A 295 -2.07 1.61 0.19
C ASP A 295 -1.06 0.47 0.18
N THR A 296 -1.41 -0.67 0.77
CA THR A 296 -0.48 -1.81 0.89
C THR A 296 -0.32 -2.63 -0.40
N ARG A 297 -0.96 -2.21 -1.50
CA ARG A 297 -0.93 -2.88 -2.81
C ARG A 297 -1.24 -4.37 -2.65
N SER A 298 -0.43 -5.24 -3.27
CA SER A 298 -0.59 -6.69 -3.20
C SER A 298 -0.40 -7.30 -1.80
N ALA A 299 0.18 -6.58 -0.83
CA ALA A 299 0.35 -7.17 0.50
C ALA A 299 -1.01 -7.46 1.16
N SER A 300 -2.07 -6.75 0.80
CA SER A 300 -3.40 -7.03 1.34
C SER A 300 -3.98 -8.39 0.91
N LYS A 301 -3.42 -9.06 -0.10
CA LYS A 301 -3.86 -10.41 -0.50
C LYS A 301 -3.83 -11.39 0.67
N SER A 302 -2.82 -11.28 1.54
CA SER A 302 -2.69 -12.16 2.71
C SER A 302 -3.85 -12.04 3.69
N LEU A 303 -4.62 -10.94 3.67
CA LEU A 303 -5.86 -10.80 4.44
C LEU A 303 -6.87 -11.91 4.10
N VAL A 304 -6.96 -12.34 2.83
CA VAL A 304 -7.83 -13.44 2.41
C VAL A 304 -7.47 -14.75 3.12
N SER A 305 -6.18 -15.02 3.29
CA SER A 305 -5.69 -16.20 4.04
C SER A 305 -6.01 -16.10 5.52
N VAL A 306 -5.86 -14.91 6.11
CA VAL A 306 -6.24 -14.66 7.52
C VAL A 306 -7.74 -14.84 7.73
N VAL A 307 -8.57 -14.27 6.85
CA VAL A 307 -10.03 -14.35 6.94
C VAL A 307 -10.52 -15.78 6.75
N LEU A 308 -9.96 -16.54 5.80
CA LEU A 308 -10.29 -17.96 5.65
C LEU A 308 -10.00 -18.75 6.93
N GLY A 309 -8.79 -18.58 7.49
CA GLY A 309 -8.42 -19.24 8.73
C GLY A 309 -9.31 -18.86 9.91
N ALA A 310 -9.69 -17.58 10.01
CA ALA A 310 -10.57 -17.09 11.05
C ALA A 310 -12.02 -17.61 10.87
N ALA A 311 -12.50 -17.74 9.63
CA ALA A 311 -13.80 -18.34 9.33
C ALA A 311 -13.83 -19.83 9.69
N MET A 312 -12.78 -20.58 9.37
CA MET A 312 -12.60 -21.97 9.81
C MET A 312 -12.55 -22.07 11.33
N GLN A 313 -11.80 -21.19 12.00
CA GLN A 313 -11.71 -21.14 13.46
C GLN A 313 -13.07 -20.81 14.12
N ALA A 314 -13.93 -20.06 13.43
CA ALA A 314 -15.30 -19.76 13.86
C ALA A 314 -16.31 -20.88 13.54
N GLY A 315 -15.87 -22.00 12.95
CA GLY A 315 -16.73 -23.14 12.60
C GLY A 315 -17.58 -22.94 11.35
N MET A 316 -17.25 -21.96 10.51
CA MET A 316 -17.96 -21.75 9.24
C MET A 316 -17.59 -22.84 8.23
N ASN A 317 -18.55 -23.21 7.37
CA ASN A 317 -18.37 -24.26 6.38
C ASN A 317 -17.57 -23.78 5.14
N VAL A 318 -16.28 -23.55 5.34
CA VAL A 318 -15.33 -23.15 4.30
C VAL A 318 -13.96 -23.76 4.62
N SER A 319 -13.20 -24.15 3.61
CA SER A 319 -11.88 -24.76 3.77
C SER A 319 -11.06 -24.61 2.48
N PRO A 320 -9.74 -24.90 2.49
CA PRO A 320 -8.96 -24.96 1.25
C PRO A 320 -9.55 -25.91 0.20
N GLN A 321 -10.34 -26.92 0.61
CA GLN A 321 -10.97 -27.89 -0.28
C GLN A 321 -12.33 -27.42 -0.83
N THR A 322 -12.83 -26.23 -0.42
CA THR A 322 -14.10 -25.69 -0.94
C THR A 322 -14.05 -25.56 -2.47
N PRO A 323 -15.01 -26.15 -3.21
CA PRO A 323 -15.00 -26.15 -4.68
C PRO A 323 -15.41 -24.77 -5.22
N VAL A 324 -14.53 -24.13 -5.98
CA VAL A 324 -14.66 -22.73 -6.43
C VAL A 324 -15.91 -22.53 -7.28
N PHE A 325 -15.98 -23.19 -8.45
CA PHE A 325 -17.05 -22.94 -9.42
C PHE A 325 -18.42 -23.42 -8.92
N ARG A 326 -18.47 -24.51 -8.14
CA ARG A 326 -19.72 -24.98 -7.52
C ARG A 326 -20.25 -23.97 -6.51
N THR A 327 -19.38 -23.43 -5.64
CA THR A 327 -19.76 -22.40 -4.66
C THR A 327 -20.24 -21.12 -5.33
N MET A 328 -19.66 -20.76 -6.49
CA MET A 328 -20.11 -19.64 -7.32
C MET A 328 -21.36 -19.95 -8.16
N GLY A 329 -22.04 -21.07 -7.92
CA GLY A 329 -23.30 -21.43 -8.58
C GLY A 329 -23.16 -22.05 -9.99
N MET A 330 -21.94 -22.34 -10.44
CA MET A 330 -21.68 -22.91 -11.77
C MET A 330 -21.63 -24.44 -11.70
N THR A 331 -22.78 -25.08 -11.94
CA THR A 331 -22.96 -26.54 -11.82
C THR A 331 -23.20 -27.27 -13.14
N SER A 332 -23.13 -26.57 -14.28
CA SER A 332 -23.39 -27.16 -15.60
C SER A 332 -22.47 -28.36 -15.90
N ALA A 333 -23.05 -29.42 -16.48
CA ALA A 333 -22.31 -30.57 -16.99
C ALA A 333 -21.32 -30.19 -18.12
N SER A 334 -21.61 -29.11 -18.87
CA SER A 334 -20.74 -28.59 -19.92
C SER A 334 -19.57 -27.74 -19.42
N LEU A 335 -19.49 -27.45 -18.10
CA LEU A 335 -18.36 -26.72 -17.54
C LEU A 335 -17.05 -27.49 -17.78
N ASP A 336 -15.95 -26.78 -18.02
CA ASP A 336 -14.63 -27.41 -18.15
C ASP A 336 -14.35 -28.29 -16.91
N PRO A 337 -13.97 -29.59 -17.07
CA PRO A 337 -13.65 -30.46 -15.95
C PRO A 337 -12.62 -29.88 -14.98
N ARG A 338 -11.66 -29.10 -15.48
CA ARG A 338 -10.63 -28.43 -14.68
C ARG A 338 -11.21 -27.33 -13.79
N LYS A 339 -12.19 -26.58 -14.30
CA LYS A 339 -12.96 -25.61 -13.48
C LYS A 339 -13.75 -26.33 -12.38
N ARG A 340 -14.35 -27.48 -12.67
CA ARG A 340 -15.03 -28.29 -11.64
C ARG A 340 -14.09 -28.81 -10.54
N ALA A 341 -12.85 -29.14 -10.91
CA ALA A 341 -11.83 -29.64 -9.97
C ALA A 341 -11.17 -28.52 -9.13
N MET A 342 -11.41 -27.25 -9.45
CA MET A 342 -10.75 -26.14 -8.76
C MET A 342 -11.27 -25.93 -7.34
N THR A 343 -10.35 -25.81 -6.38
CA THR A 343 -10.63 -25.56 -4.96
C THR A 343 -10.04 -24.23 -4.51
N LEU A 344 -10.43 -23.75 -3.33
CA LEU A 344 -9.84 -22.55 -2.72
C LEU A 344 -8.31 -22.67 -2.59
N SER A 345 -7.77 -23.85 -2.27
CA SER A 345 -6.32 -24.07 -2.18
C SER A 345 -5.61 -23.65 -3.46
N HIS A 346 -6.15 -23.98 -4.63
CA HIS A 346 -5.54 -23.61 -5.92
C HIS A 346 -5.52 -22.09 -6.13
N LEU A 347 -6.53 -21.36 -5.64
CA LEU A 347 -6.51 -19.89 -5.69
C LEU A 347 -5.48 -19.31 -4.72
N LEU A 348 -5.44 -19.84 -3.49
CA LEU A 348 -4.54 -19.34 -2.44
C LEU A 348 -3.06 -19.54 -2.79
N THR A 349 -2.74 -20.61 -3.54
CA THR A 349 -1.37 -20.90 -4.01
C THR A 349 -1.03 -20.30 -5.36
N MET A 350 -1.89 -19.45 -5.93
CA MET A 350 -1.74 -18.89 -7.27
C MET A 350 -1.62 -19.95 -8.38
N SER A 351 -2.23 -21.12 -8.20
CA SER A 351 -2.12 -22.26 -9.12
C SER A 351 -3.47 -22.65 -9.70
N SER A 352 -4.32 -21.67 -10.02
CA SER A 352 -5.66 -21.92 -10.57
C SER A 352 -5.63 -22.50 -11.98
N GLY A 353 -4.62 -22.16 -12.77
CA GLY A 353 -4.54 -22.53 -14.19
C GLY A 353 -5.42 -21.67 -15.11
N LEU A 354 -6.08 -20.63 -14.58
CA LEU A 354 -6.80 -19.64 -15.39
C LEU A 354 -5.84 -18.85 -16.29
N ASP A 355 -6.36 -18.34 -17.41
CA ASP A 355 -5.64 -17.47 -18.34
C ASP A 355 -5.35 -16.09 -17.74
N CYS A 356 -4.32 -16.08 -16.89
CA CYS A 356 -3.81 -14.90 -16.20
C CYS A 356 -2.33 -15.05 -15.82
N ASP A 357 -1.56 -13.99 -16.06
CA ASP A 357 -0.22 -13.79 -15.53
C ASP A 357 0.01 -12.28 -15.36
N ASP A 358 0.18 -11.81 -14.12
CA ASP A 358 0.46 -10.38 -13.86
C ASP A 358 1.93 -10.01 -14.09
N GLY A 359 2.81 -11.00 -14.20
CA GLY A 359 4.24 -10.82 -14.45
C GLY A 359 4.62 -10.93 -15.92
N ALA A 360 3.74 -11.43 -16.78
CA ALA A 360 4.02 -11.60 -18.19
C ALA A 360 3.91 -10.29 -18.97
N SER A 361 4.74 -10.16 -20.02
CA SER A 361 4.61 -9.08 -21.01
C SER A 361 3.54 -9.38 -22.06
N GLU A 362 3.16 -10.65 -22.21
CA GLU A 362 2.11 -11.07 -23.13
C GLU A 362 0.71 -10.75 -22.57
N TYR A 363 -0.26 -10.57 -23.46
CA TYR A 363 -1.62 -10.24 -23.06
C TYR A 363 -2.33 -11.48 -22.50
N HIS A 364 -2.76 -11.42 -21.25
CA HIS A 364 -3.73 -12.34 -20.68
C HIS A 364 -4.99 -11.61 -20.23
N PRO A 365 -6.20 -12.06 -20.60
CA PRO A 365 -7.45 -11.39 -20.24
C PRO A 365 -7.65 -11.29 -18.72
N GLY A 366 -7.10 -12.21 -17.93
CA GLY A 366 -7.18 -12.19 -16.48
C GLY A 366 -6.20 -11.27 -15.76
N SER A 367 -5.18 -10.71 -16.44
CA SER A 367 -4.17 -9.88 -15.77
C SER A 367 -4.79 -8.64 -15.12
N GLU A 368 -4.29 -8.25 -13.95
CA GLU A 368 -4.80 -7.15 -13.11
C GLU A 368 -5.06 -5.88 -13.92
N ASN A 369 -4.05 -5.43 -14.67
CA ASN A 369 -4.15 -4.20 -15.48
C ASN A 369 -5.27 -4.25 -16.52
N ASN A 370 -5.61 -5.44 -17.04
CA ASN A 370 -6.68 -5.58 -18.03
C ASN A 370 -8.07 -5.50 -17.39
N LEU A 371 -8.20 -5.88 -16.12
CA LEU A 371 -9.44 -5.72 -15.35
C LEU A 371 -9.57 -4.33 -14.75
N THR A 372 -8.51 -3.80 -14.12
CA THR A 372 -8.60 -2.61 -13.28
C THR A 372 -8.52 -1.30 -14.06
N ASN A 373 -7.93 -1.29 -15.25
CA ASN A 373 -7.74 -0.08 -16.06
C ASN A 373 -8.84 0.12 -17.11
N GLN A 374 -9.84 -0.75 -17.15
CA GLN A 374 -10.99 -0.64 -18.03
C GLN A 374 -12.22 -0.23 -17.23
N ASP A 375 -12.50 1.08 -17.19
CA ASP A 375 -13.72 1.62 -16.57
C ASP A 375 -15.00 1.14 -17.29
N THR A 376 -14.86 0.53 -18.46
CA THR A 376 -15.94 -0.04 -19.27
C THR A 376 -16.37 -1.44 -18.86
N ILE A 377 -15.63 -2.15 -17.99
CA ILE A 377 -16.02 -3.48 -17.52
C ILE A 377 -16.84 -3.32 -16.23
N PRO A 378 -18.18 -3.40 -16.29
CA PRO A 378 -19.01 -3.18 -15.10
C PRO A 378 -18.91 -4.35 -14.11
N ASN A 379 -18.64 -5.57 -14.59
CA ASN A 379 -18.62 -6.77 -13.75
C ASN A 379 -17.33 -7.57 -13.97
N TRP A 380 -16.33 -7.33 -13.12
CA TRP A 380 -15.05 -8.04 -13.16
C TRP A 380 -15.20 -9.53 -12.89
N MET A 381 -16.08 -9.92 -11.96
CA MET A 381 -16.29 -11.33 -11.61
C MET A 381 -16.80 -12.15 -12.79
N SER A 382 -17.68 -11.59 -13.62
CA SER A 382 -18.14 -12.26 -14.85
C SER A 382 -17.00 -12.56 -15.81
N VAL A 383 -16.00 -11.67 -15.91
CA VAL A 383 -14.81 -11.90 -16.73
C VAL A 383 -13.98 -13.03 -16.13
N VAL A 384 -13.71 -12.97 -14.82
CA VAL A 384 -12.91 -13.97 -14.09
C VAL A 384 -13.49 -15.38 -14.21
N LEU A 385 -14.81 -15.54 -14.01
CA LEU A 385 -15.49 -16.83 -14.15
C LEU A 385 -15.50 -17.34 -15.60
N GLY A 386 -15.46 -16.42 -16.57
CA GLY A 386 -15.43 -16.70 -18.00
C GLY A 386 -14.05 -17.07 -18.56
N LEU A 387 -12.96 -16.84 -17.83
CA LEU A 387 -11.59 -17.10 -18.31
C LEU A 387 -11.38 -18.55 -18.74
N LYS A 388 -10.54 -18.74 -19.76
CA LYS A 388 -10.13 -20.08 -20.21
C LYS A 388 -9.16 -20.70 -19.21
N MET A 389 -9.12 -22.03 -19.21
CA MET A 389 -8.11 -22.81 -18.48
C MET A 389 -6.92 -23.08 -19.39
N LEU A 390 -5.74 -22.61 -19.01
CA LEU A 390 -4.47 -22.88 -19.70
C LEU A 390 -3.79 -24.15 -19.19
N ARG A 391 -4.04 -24.50 -17.92
CA ARG A 391 -3.35 -25.57 -17.18
C ARG A 391 -4.31 -26.26 -16.23
N ASP A 392 -3.91 -27.41 -15.70
CA ASP A 392 -4.65 -28.05 -14.62
C ASP A 392 -4.47 -27.26 -13.30
N PRO A 393 -5.51 -27.13 -12.46
CA PRO A 393 -5.36 -26.55 -11.14
C PRO A 393 -4.32 -27.32 -10.32
N GLY A 394 -3.38 -26.60 -9.71
CA GLY A 394 -2.28 -27.17 -8.95
C GLY A 394 -1.05 -27.56 -9.78
N GLU A 395 -1.12 -27.53 -11.12
CA GLU A 395 0.01 -27.89 -11.99
C GLU A 395 1.20 -26.94 -11.82
N LYS A 396 0.93 -25.62 -11.81
CA LYS A 396 1.96 -24.58 -11.70
C LYS A 396 1.40 -23.34 -11.02
N GLY A 397 2.18 -22.76 -10.11
CA GLY A 397 1.91 -21.43 -9.57
C GLY A 397 2.28 -20.33 -10.57
N VAL A 398 1.34 -19.44 -10.87
CA VAL A 398 1.49 -18.24 -11.69
C VAL A 398 0.84 -17.07 -10.97
N TYR A 399 1.65 -16.09 -10.57
CA TYR A 399 1.19 -14.99 -9.76
C TYR A 399 0.15 -14.15 -10.51
N CYS A 400 -1.05 -14.05 -9.94
CA CYS A 400 -2.14 -13.30 -10.54
C CYS A 400 -3.18 -12.84 -9.51
N SER A 401 -3.53 -11.55 -9.57
CA SER A 401 -4.44 -10.84 -8.66
C SER A 401 -5.90 -11.29 -8.73
N ILE A 402 -6.33 -11.97 -9.79
CA ILE A 402 -7.70 -12.52 -9.84
C ILE A 402 -7.90 -13.73 -8.93
N ASN A 403 -6.82 -14.44 -8.55
CA ASN A 403 -6.93 -15.58 -7.64
C ASN A 403 -7.44 -15.16 -6.25
N PRO A 404 -6.82 -14.20 -5.53
CA PRO A 404 -7.35 -13.73 -4.25
C PRO A 404 -8.68 -12.98 -4.39
N TYR A 405 -8.97 -12.35 -5.53
CA TYR A 405 -10.30 -11.79 -5.81
C TYR A 405 -11.37 -12.86 -5.81
N LEU A 406 -11.20 -13.91 -6.62
CA LEU A 406 -12.12 -15.04 -6.68
C LEU A 406 -12.18 -15.80 -5.35
N ALA A 407 -11.06 -15.93 -4.63
CA ALA A 407 -11.04 -16.57 -3.33
C ALA A 407 -11.87 -15.80 -2.29
N GLY A 408 -11.79 -14.46 -2.29
CA GLY A 408 -12.62 -13.61 -1.43
C GLY A 408 -14.12 -13.81 -1.68
N GLU A 409 -14.52 -13.86 -2.95
CA GLU A 409 -15.92 -14.11 -3.32
C GLU A 409 -16.37 -15.53 -2.99
N VAL A 410 -15.54 -16.55 -3.21
CA VAL A 410 -15.87 -17.94 -2.82
C VAL A 410 -16.05 -18.05 -1.31
N ILE A 411 -15.21 -17.38 -0.50
CA ILE A 411 -15.38 -17.31 0.96
C ILE A 411 -16.70 -16.63 1.32
N ALA A 412 -17.03 -15.51 0.67
CA ALA A 412 -18.27 -14.79 0.92
C ALA A 412 -19.50 -15.66 0.59
N HIS A 413 -19.50 -16.32 -0.56
CA HIS A 413 -20.57 -17.22 -1.00
C HIS A 413 -20.70 -18.47 -0.11
N ALA A 414 -19.59 -19.09 0.29
CA ALA A 414 -19.61 -20.28 1.14
C ALA A 414 -20.15 -20.00 2.55
N THR A 415 -19.93 -18.79 3.06
CA THR A 415 -20.32 -18.38 4.42
C THR A 415 -21.65 -17.62 4.46
N GLY A 416 -22.15 -17.15 3.32
CA GLY A 416 -23.34 -16.30 3.23
C GLY A 416 -23.14 -14.88 3.77
N ARG A 417 -21.88 -14.44 3.96
CA ARG A 417 -21.53 -13.13 4.53
C ARG A 417 -20.62 -12.37 3.58
N SER A 418 -20.71 -11.04 3.56
CA SER A 418 -19.79 -10.24 2.74
C SER A 418 -18.36 -10.36 3.25
N PHE A 419 -17.37 -10.35 2.35
CA PHE A 419 -15.96 -10.42 2.74
C PHE A 419 -15.53 -9.28 3.70
N PRO A 420 -15.93 -8.00 3.51
CA PRO A 420 -15.59 -6.92 4.44
C PRO A 420 -16.16 -7.14 5.85
N ASP A 421 -17.35 -7.74 5.96
CA ASP A 421 -17.95 -8.04 7.27
C ASP A 421 -17.22 -9.19 7.96
N LEU A 422 -16.84 -10.23 7.22
CA LEU A 422 -15.97 -11.30 7.76
C LEU A 422 -14.61 -10.74 8.19
N ALA A 423 -14.00 -9.91 7.34
CA ALA A 423 -12.72 -9.27 7.62
C ALA A 423 -12.79 -8.39 8.87
N TYR A 424 -13.89 -7.67 9.09
CA TYR A 424 -14.06 -6.90 10.31
C TYR A 424 -14.36 -7.79 11.52
N ASP A 425 -15.40 -8.60 11.49
CA ASP A 425 -15.88 -9.32 12.68
C ASP A 425 -14.92 -10.40 13.19
N LEU A 426 -14.27 -11.12 12.26
CA LEU A 426 -13.41 -12.25 12.60
C LEU A 426 -11.95 -11.85 12.79
N VAL A 427 -11.52 -10.74 12.17
CA VAL A 427 -10.11 -10.32 12.17
C VAL A 427 -9.95 -8.90 12.70
N GLY A 428 -10.56 -7.90 12.06
CA GLY A 428 -10.40 -6.49 12.39
C GLY A 428 -10.77 -6.15 13.82
N ALA A 429 -12.00 -6.39 14.24
CA ALA A 429 -12.46 -6.15 15.60
C ALA A 429 -11.66 -6.94 16.66
N PRO A 430 -11.44 -8.27 16.52
CA PRO A 430 -10.62 -9.03 17.46
C PRO A 430 -9.16 -8.56 17.55
N LEU A 431 -8.56 -8.14 16.45
CA LEU A 431 -7.21 -7.56 16.40
C LEU A 431 -7.18 -6.06 16.74
N GLN A 432 -8.33 -5.46 17.08
CA GLN A 432 -8.46 -4.03 17.36
C GLN A 432 -7.93 -3.16 16.21
N MET A 433 -8.21 -3.55 14.96
CA MET A 433 -7.98 -2.75 13.78
C MET A 433 -9.08 -1.71 13.67
N GLY A 434 -8.70 -0.44 13.75
CA GLY A 434 -9.65 0.66 13.88
C GLY A 434 -9.86 1.44 12.59
N HIS A 435 -8.90 1.38 11.67
CA HIS A 435 -8.90 2.28 10.51
C HIS A 435 -8.21 1.66 9.30
N TYR A 436 -9.03 1.10 8.40
CA TYR A 436 -8.58 0.54 7.14
C TYR A 436 -9.66 0.68 6.06
N TYR A 437 -9.26 0.62 4.79
CA TYR A 437 -10.15 0.71 3.64
C TYR A 437 -9.92 -0.46 2.70
N VAL A 438 -10.98 -1.20 2.41
CA VAL A 438 -11.00 -2.29 1.43
C VAL A 438 -11.36 -1.74 0.06
N LEU A 439 -10.56 -2.06 -0.96
CA LEU A 439 -10.88 -1.74 -2.35
C LEU A 439 -12.00 -2.66 -2.87
N LEU A 440 -12.95 -2.06 -3.57
CA LEU A 440 -14.09 -2.72 -4.17
C LEU A 440 -13.97 -2.75 -5.70
N ASP A 441 -14.66 -3.68 -6.33
CA ASP A 441 -14.91 -3.69 -7.77
C ASP A 441 -16.00 -2.65 -8.15
N PRO A 442 -16.29 -2.42 -9.44
CA PRO A 442 -17.30 -1.45 -9.88
C PRO A 442 -18.74 -1.73 -9.42
N ILE A 443 -19.08 -2.98 -9.05
CA ILE A 443 -20.42 -3.36 -8.55
C ILE A 443 -20.47 -3.49 -7.03
N GLY A 444 -19.35 -3.28 -6.33
CA GLY A 444 -19.25 -3.20 -4.89
C GLY A 444 -18.81 -4.49 -4.18
N ASN A 445 -18.32 -5.49 -4.91
CA ASN A 445 -17.70 -6.68 -4.31
C ASN A 445 -16.27 -6.38 -3.86
N SER A 446 -15.71 -7.18 -2.96
CA SER A 446 -14.35 -6.95 -2.48
C SER A 446 -13.32 -7.39 -3.51
N TYR A 447 -12.43 -6.49 -3.93
CA TYR A 447 -11.45 -6.82 -4.97
C TYR A 447 -10.40 -7.83 -4.50
N MET A 448 -9.82 -7.65 -3.31
CA MET A 448 -8.81 -8.53 -2.69
C MET A 448 -7.53 -8.86 -3.49
N GLY A 449 -7.45 -8.52 -4.77
CA GLY A 449 -6.21 -8.52 -5.56
C GLY A 449 -5.19 -7.50 -5.04
N GLY A 450 -5.61 -6.49 -4.30
CA GLY A 450 -4.72 -5.50 -3.70
C GLY A 450 -5.50 -4.27 -3.23
N GLY A 451 -4.77 -3.22 -2.89
CA GLY A 451 -5.35 -1.89 -2.71
C GLY A 451 -6.04 -1.68 -1.36
N THR A 452 -6.01 -2.66 -0.45
CA THR A 452 -6.48 -2.42 0.92
C THR A 452 -5.47 -1.53 1.64
N ARG A 453 -5.98 -0.49 2.28
CA ARG A 453 -5.20 0.50 3.01
C ARG A 453 -5.31 0.22 4.49
N PHE A 454 -4.19 0.18 5.20
CA PHE A 454 -4.15 -0.03 6.64
C PHE A 454 -3.33 1.07 7.29
N VAL A 455 -3.55 1.36 8.58
CA VAL A 455 -2.52 2.00 9.42
C VAL A 455 -1.41 1.01 9.77
N LEU A 456 -0.20 1.49 10.09
CA LEU A 456 1.01 0.67 10.07
C LEU A 456 0.97 -0.44 11.13
N ARG A 457 0.48 -0.10 12.33
CA ARG A 457 0.30 -1.08 13.41
C ARG A 457 -0.73 -2.14 13.06
N ASP A 458 -1.80 -1.79 12.36
CA ASP A 458 -2.82 -2.76 11.93
C ASP A 458 -2.27 -3.67 10.84
N PHE A 459 -1.51 -3.11 9.90
CA PHE A 459 -0.82 -3.91 8.88
C PHE A 459 0.18 -4.91 9.51
N ALA A 460 0.92 -4.49 10.53
CA ALA A 460 1.84 -5.36 11.27
C ALA A 460 1.13 -6.52 12.01
N LYS A 461 -0.13 -6.33 12.43
CA LYS A 461 -0.90 -7.37 13.11
C LYS A 461 -1.17 -8.59 12.24
N LEU A 462 -1.18 -8.45 10.91
CA LEU A 462 -1.29 -9.59 9.98
C LEU A 462 -0.15 -10.59 10.18
N ALA A 463 1.08 -10.11 10.35
CA ALA A 463 2.23 -10.96 10.65
C ALA A 463 2.29 -11.35 12.14
N GLN A 464 1.91 -10.45 13.05
CA GLN A 464 1.96 -10.71 14.49
C GLN A 464 1.01 -11.83 14.94
N VAL A 465 -0.18 -11.95 14.33
CA VAL A 465 -1.10 -13.06 14.64
C VAL A 465 -0.50 -14.41 14.22
N TYR A 466 0.35 -14.45 13.18
CA TYR A 466 1.10 -15.65 12.82
C TYR A 466 2.28 -15.91 13.78
N ALA A 467 3.03 -14.86 14.14
CA ALA A 467 4.16 -14.95 15.07
C ALA A 467 3.75 -15.45 16.47
N SER A 468 2.47 -15.31 16.83
CA SER A 468 1.88 -15.74 18.10
C SER A 468 1.10 -17.06 18.00
N GLY A 469 1.24 -17.81 16.89
CA GLY A 469 0.54 -19.09 16.71
C GLY A 469 -0.98 -18.95 16.58
N GLY A 470 -1.47 -17.79 16.14
CA GLY A 470 -2.88 -17.49 15.93
C GLY A 470 -3.56 -16.81 17.11
N LEU A 471 -2.82 -16.36 18.13
CA LEU A 471 -3.35 -15.69 19.31
C LEU A 471 -3.19 -14.17 19.22
N TRP A 472 -4.16 -13.43 19.72
CA TRP A 472 -4.02 -12.00 19.96
C TRP A 472 -4.64 -11.64 21.29
N ASN A 473 -3.84 -11.12 22.22
CA ASN A 473 -4.26 -10.76 23.58
C ASN A 473 -5.10 -11.87 24.25
N GLY A 474 -4.63 -13.12 24.15
CA GLY A 474 -5.29 -14.30 24.74
C GLY A 474 -6.46 -14.87 23.91
N ARG A 475 -6.93 -14.17 22.87
CA ARG A 475 -7.99 -14.65 21.99
C ARG A 475 -7.41 -15.42 20.80
N ARG A 476 -7.93 -16.61 20.53
CA ARG A 476 -7.60 -17.38 19.33
C ARG A 476 -8.33 -16.80 18.12
N ILE A 477 -7.56 -16.31 17.16
CA ILE A 477 -8.03 -15.79 15.86
C ILE A 477 -7.86 -16.86 14.80
N LEU A 478 -6.72 -17.54 14.80
CA LEU A 478 -6.38 -18.63 13.88
C LEU A 478 -6.03 -19.88 14.68
N SER A 479 -6.29 -21.06 14.12
CA SER A 479 -5.74 -22.29 14.66
C SER A 479 -4.22 -22.34 14.40
N GLU A 480 -3.46 -22.95 15.30
CA GLU A 480 -2.02 -23.17 15.08
C GLU A 480 -1.76 -24.03 13.84
N ALA A 481 -2.65 -24.98 13.55
CA ALA A 481 -2.60 -25.78 12.34
C ALA A 481 -2.68 -24.91 11.08
N TRP A 482 -3.63 -23.96 11.05
CA TRP A 482 -3.76 -23.02 9.93
C TRP A 482 -2.55 -22.11 9.79
N VAL A 483 -2.00 -21.59 10.90
CA VAL A 483 -0.78 -20.76 10.85
C VAL A 483 0.38 -21.50 10.20
N ARG A 484 0.59 -22.78 10.55
CA ARG A 484 1.63 -23.62 9.93
C ARG A 484 1.33 -23.91 8.47
N GLU A 485 0.13 -24.40 8.16
CA GLU A 485 -0.25 -24.83 6.81
C GLU A 485 -0.24 -23.66 5.82
N SER A 486 -0.81 -22.52 6.20
CA SER A 486 -0.98 -21.38 5.29
C SER A 486 0.32 -20.61 5.01
N SER A 487 1.30 -20.69 5.92
CA SER A 487 2.62 -20.09 5.71
C SER A 487 3.58 -21.02 4.95
N GLU A 488 3.31 -22.32 4.88
CA GLU A 488 4.19 -23.29 4.23
C GLU A 488 4.43 -22.95 2.74
N PRO A 489 5.70 -22.88 2.28
CA PRO A 489 5.99 -22.62 0.86
C PRO A 489 5.52 -23.79 -0.02
N ARG A 490 4.73 -23.49 -1.06
CA ARG A 490 4.18 -24.48 -2.00
C ARG A 490 4.81 -24.42 -3.38
N TYR A 491 4.95 -23.22 -3.94
CA TYR A 491 5.49 -23.01 -5.28
C TYR A 491 6.60 -21.97 -5.28
N LEU A 492 7.65 -22.22 -6.06
CA LEU A 492 8.67 -21.24 -6.36
C LEU A 492 8.11 -20.24 -7.40
N MET A 493 8.00 -18.97 -7.03
CA MET A 493 7.47 -17.92 -7.92
C MET A 493 8.58 -17.20 -8.69
N SER A 494 9.76 -17.08 -8.10
CA SER A 494 10.92 -16.47 -8.74
C SER A 494 12.22 -17.05 -8.21
N SER A 495 13.17 -17.26 -9.11
CA SER A 495 14.51 -17.75 -8.78
C SER A 495 15.53 -16.63 -8.55
N GLN A 496 15.19 -15.37 -8.89
CA GLN A 496 16.17 -14.30 -9.01
C GLN A 496 16.15 -13.35 -7.81
N THR A 497 17.26 -13.32 -7.07
CA THR A 497 17.61 -12.25 -6.14
C THR A 497 19.12 -12.06 -6.19
N GLU A 498 19.58 -10.82 -6.40
CA GLU A 498 21.00 -10.46 -6.43
C GLU A 498 21.56 -10.05 -5.04
N SER A 499 20.74 -10.13 -3.98
CA SER A 499 21.19 -9.72 -2.64
C SER A 499 22.15 -10.74 -2.03
N PRO A 500 23.28 -10.29 -1.42
CA PRO A 500 24.20 -11.18 -0.72
C PRO A 500 23.59 -11.78 0.54
N TYR A 501 22.57 -11.14 1.13
CA TYR A 501 21.94 -11.53 2.40
C TYR A 501 20.80 -12.53 2.24
N VAL A 502 20.26 -12.67 1.04
CA VAL A 502 19.14 -13.56 0.73
C VAL A 502 19.66 -14.77 -0.04
N ALA A 503 19.18 -15.97 0.29
CA ALA A 503 19.54 -17.16 -0.46
C ALA A 503 18.88 -17.16 -1.86
N LYS A 504 19.62 -17.62 -2.89
CA LYS A 504 19.13 -17.72 -4.27
C LYS A 504 17.95 -18.70 -4.36
N SER A 505 17.01 -18.44 -5.26
CA SER A 505 15.84 -19.30 -5.50
C SER A 505 14.95 -19.57 -4.30
N THR A 506 14.66 -18.54 -3.50
CA THR A 506 13.90 -18.70 -2.25
C THR A 506 12.55 -18.00 -2.20
N LEU A 507 12.17 -17.24 -3.24
CA LEU A 507 10.87 -16.57 -3.33
C LEU A 507 9.77 -17.59 -3.63
N ASN A 508 9.39 -18.30 -2.58
CA ASN A 508 8.30 -19.25 -2.61
C ASN A 508 6.99 -18.57 -2.19
N TYR A 509 5.89 -19.24 -2.49
CA TYR A 509 4.55 -18.78 -2.17
C TYR A 509 3.73 -19.89 -1.53
N GLY A 510 3.07 -19.58 -0.42
CA GLY A 510 2.14 -20.46 0.29
C GLY A 510 0.69 -20.07 0.00
N TYR A 511 -0.16 -20.07 1.03
CA TYR A 511 -1.53 -19.56 0.93
C TYR A 511 -1.54 -18.03 1.07
N LEU A 512 -1.25 -17.35 -0.04
CA LEU A 512 -1.15 -15.90 -0.15
C LEU A 512 -0.06 -15.27 0.73
N TRP A 513 0.96 -16.05 1.11
CA TRP A 513 2.15 -15.59 1.84
C TRP A 513 3.40 -15.84 1.01
N TRP A 514 4.24 -14.83 0.86
CA TRP A 514 5.59 -15.01 0.34
C TRP A 514 6.47 -15.66 1.41
N SER A 515 7.47 -16.42 0.99
CA SER A 515 8.53 -16.93 1.86
C SER A 515 9.90 -16.53 1.28
N THR A 516 10.85 -16.24 2.16
CA THR A 516 12.22 -15.88 1.79
C THR A 516 13.19 -16.43 2.83
N LEU A 517 14.38 -16.86 2.42
CA LEU A 517 15.42 -17.32 3.35
C LEU A 517 16.53 -16.27 3.48
N TYR A 518 16.76 -15.81 4.70
CA TYR A 518 17.88 -14.94 5.05
C TYR A 518 19.08 -15.75 5.51
N LYS A 519 20.28 -15.32 5.11
CA LYS A 519 21.53 -15.77 5.72
C LYS A 519 21.72 -15.01 7.03
N TYR A 520 21.77 -15.73 8.14
CA TYR A 520 21.89 -15.17 9.49
C TYR A 520 22.85 -16.00 10.32
N HIS A 521 23.97 -15.41 10.73
CA HIS A 521 25.03 -16.08 11.53
C HIS A 521 25.41 -17.48 11.04
N GLY A 522 25.65 -17.65 9.74
CA GLY A 522 26.10 -18.92 9.16
C GLY A 522 24.98 -19.95 8.93
N ARG A 523 23.72 -19.65 9.28
CA ARG A 523 22.55 -20.49 8.98
C ARG A 523 21.53 -19.75 8.12
N LEU A 524 20.58 -20.51 7.57
CA LEU A 524 19.42 -19.95 6.88
C LEU A 524 18.24 -19.87 7.85
N ILE A 525 17.59 -18.71 7.91
CA ILE A 525 16.34 -18.51 8.66
C ILE A 525 15.23 -18.07 7.72
N ARG A 526 14.00 -18.47 8.02
CA ARG A 526 12.86 -18.23 7.12
C ARG A 526 12.06 -17.03 7.58
N ALA A 527 11.78 -16.15 6.62
CA ALA A 527 10.79 -15.10 6.74
C ALA A 527 9.57 -15.43 5.91
N TYR A 528 8.40 -15.11 6.46
CA TYR A 528 7.13 -15.16 5.75
C TYR A 528 6.54 -13.76 5.73
N HIS A 529 6.04 -13.33 4.58
CA HIS A 529 5.61 -11.94 4.44
C HIS A 529 4.47 -11.75 3.45
N ALA A 530 3.58 -10.84 3.81
CA ALA A 530 2.69 -10.15 2.91
C ALA A 530 3.52 -9.05 2.23
N SER A 531 3.57 -8.99 0.89
CA SER A 531 4.41 -8.02 0.17
C SER A 531 3.68 -7.36 -0.98
N GLY A 532 3.90 -6.06 -1.11
CA GLY A 532 3.25 -5.18 -2.07
C GLY A 532 4.26 -4.35 -2.86
N ASN A 533 3.92 -4.08 -4.12
CA ASN A 533 4.67 -3.14 -4.94
C ASN A 533 4.84 -1.80 -4.22
N GLY A 534 6.04 -1.23 -4.24
CA GLY A 534 6.38 -0.02 -3.48
C GLY A 534 7.30 -0.25 -2.27
N GLY A 535 7.39 -1.48 -1.78
CA GLY A 535 8.16 -1.83 -0.58
C GLY A 535 7.33 -1.85 0.70
N GLN A 536 6.01 -2.04 0.56
CA GLN A 536 5.14 -2.37 1.69
C GLN A 536 5.32 -3.86 1.99
N PHE A 537 5.59 -4.21 3.23
CA PHE A 537 5.45 -5.60 3.67
C PHE A 537 5.06 -5.72 5.14
N SER A 538 4.47 -6.84 5.50
CA SER A 538 4.23 -7.29 6.88
C SER A 538 4.82 -8.68 7.00
N MET A 539 5.87 -8.81 7.80
CA MET A 539 6.76 -9.96 7.82
C MET A 539 6.88 -10.53 9.22
N PHE A 540 6.91 -11.87 9.33
CA PHE A 540 7.33 -12.57 10.53
C PHE A 540 8.50 -13.51 10.26
N ILE A 541 9.43 -13.59 11.21
CA ILE A 541 10.62 -14.46 11.18
C ILE A 541 10.57 -15.35 12.43
N PRO A 542 10.09 -16.61 12.34
CA PRO A 542 9.84 -17.46 13.50
C PRO A 542 11.07 -17.70 14.37
N ASP A 543 12.22 -17.99 13.74
CA ASP A 543 13.50 -18.25 14.42
C ASP A 543 13.92 -17.15 15.41
N LEU A 544 13.42 -15.94 15.21
CA LEU A 544 13.80 -14.75 15.97
C LEU A 544 12.63 -14.16 16.76
N ASN A 545 11.43 -14.72 16.61
CA ASN A 545 10.16 -14.18 17.07
C ASN A 545 10.06 -12.67 16.77
N LEU A 546 10.35 -12.33 15.51
CA LEU A 546 10.50 -10.97 15.02
C LEU A 546 9.40 -10.67 13.99
N VAL A 547 8.75 -9.52 14.16
CA VAL A 547 7.82 -8.94 13.21
C VAL A 547 8.39 -7.62 12.71
N VAL A 548 8.39 -7.45 11.40
CA VAL A 548 8.77 -6.20 10.74
C VAL A 548 7.67 -5.81 9.77
N ALA A 549 7.24 -4.56 9.81
CA ALA A 549 6.36 -4.01 8.80
C ALA A 549 6.92 -2.71 8.23
N THR A 550 6.74 -2.50 6.93
CA THR A 550 7.13 -1.26 6.27
C THR A 550 6.02 -0.72 5.41
N TRP A 551 6.02 0.59 5.26
CA TRP A 551 5.44 1.25 4.11
C TRP A 551 6.52 1.79 3.20
N GLY A 552 6.26 1.80 1.88
CA GLY A 552 7.21 2.29 0.90
C GLY A 552 6.55 3.05 -0.24
N GLY A 553 7.31 3.98 -0.83
CA GLY A 553 6.91 4.82 -1.96
C GLY A 553 7.57 4.43 -3.29
N ASN A 554 8.22 3.27 -3.41
CA ASN A 554 8.91 2.83 -4.64
C ASN A 554 7.95 2.22 -5.68
N TYR A 555 6.75 2.77 -5.86
CA TYR A 555 5.74 2.17 -6.72
C TYR A 555 6.26 2.02 -8.16
N ALA A 556 5.98 0.87 -8.76
CA ALA A 556 6.47 0.45 -10.08
C ALA A 556 8.01 0.56 -10.26
N ASP A 557 8.77 0.50 -9.16
CA ASP A 557 10.23 0.53 -9.19
C ASP A 557 10.86 -0.71 -8.55
N ARG A 558 11.99 -1.16 -9.13
CA ARG A 558 12.75 -2.32 -8.61
C ARG A 558 13.28 -2.08 -7.19
N GLY A 559 13.43 -0.81 -6.77
CA GLY A 559 13.75 -0.43 -5.41
C GLY A 559 12.77 -0.95 -4.34
N GLY A 560 11.54 -1.32 -4.72
CA GLY A 560 10.55 -1.85 -3.77
C GLY A 560 10.97 -3.13 -3.04
N LEU A 561 11.86 -3.95 -3.62
CA LEU A 561 12.36 -5.17 -2.95
C LEU A 561 13.51 -4.89 -1.99
N VAL A 562 14.16 -3.71 -2.07
CA VAL A 562 15.37 -3.38 -1.31
C VAL A 562 15.11 -3.38 0.20
N SER A 563 13.91 -3.00 0.64
CA SER A 563 13.56 -3.07 2.07
C SER A 563 13.56 -4.52 2.59
N ILE A 564 13.15 -5.49 1.77
CA ILE A 564 13.18 -6.92 2.14
C ILE A 564 14.61 -7.47 2.01
N THR A 565 15.31 -7.13 0.93
CA THR A 565 16.58 -7.79 0.57
C THR A 565 17.83 -7.14 1.17
N ASP A 566 17.73 -5.90 1.67
CA ASP A 566 18.84 -5.15 2.24
C ASP A 566 18.50 -4.55 3.62
N LEU A 567 17.46 -3.72 3.76
CA LEU A 567 17.15 -3.04 5.04
C LEU A 567 17.00 -4.03 6.21
N VAL A 568 16.14 -5.05 6.05
CA VAL A 568 15.89 -6.06 7.09
C VAL A 568 17.17 -6.77 7.51
N PRO A 569 17.92 -7.47 6.61
CA PRO A 569 19.11 -8.21 7.03
C PRO A 569 20.26 -7.32 7.48
N LYS A 570 20.47 -6.16 6.84
CA LYS A 570 21.61 -5.28 7.11
C LYS A 570 21.45 -4.46 8.39
N HIS A 571 20.24 -4.01 8.70
CA HIS A 571 20.00 -3.09 9.82
C HIS A 571 19.16 -3.68 10.95
N ILE A 572 18.12 -4.47 10.64
CA ILE A 572 17.20 -4.98 11.68
C ILE A 572 17.71 -6.29 12.27
N LEU A 573 18.14 -7.24 11.45
CA LEU A 573 18.70 -8.50 11.94
C LEU A 573 20.04 -8.30 12.65
N SER A 574 20.84 -7.34 12.20
CA SER A 574 22.11 -6.97 12.85
C SER A 574 21.93 -6.27 14.20
N ALA A 575 20.74 -5.73 14.47
CA ALA A 575 20.42 -5.14 15.77
C ALA A 575 20.15 -6.19 16.85
N ILE A 576 19.97 -7.47 16.51
CA ILE A 576 19.72 -8.52 17.51
C ILE A 576 21.00 -8.78 18.29
N VAL A 577 20.97 -8.49 19.59
CA VAL A 577 22.08 -8.75 20.52
C VAL A 577 22.11 -10.24 20.82
N LYS A 578 23.32 -10.82 20.83
CA LYS A 578 23.56 -12.23 21.14
C LYS A 578 23.38 -12.54 22.61
#